data_AF-A0A256HG13-F1
#
_entry.id   AF-A0A256HG13-F1
#
_cell.length_a   1.000
_cell.length_b   1.000
_cell.length_c   1.000
_cell.angle_alpha   90.00
_cell.angle_beta   90.00
_cell.angle_gamma   90.00
#
_symmetry.space_group_name_H-M   'P 1'
#
loop_
_entity.id
_entity.type
_entity.pdbx_description
1 polymer ?
#
loop_
_entity_poly.entity_id
_entity_poly.type
_entity_poly.pdbx_seq_one_letter_code
_entity_poly.pdbx_strand_id
1 'polypeptide(L)'
;VDVLAEAMHWLREDVDGVIYVLDSSTDPFTQVNTMLIGIIESQDLPALILANKTDLPGANVQQIANAFPQHETIPLSALEGDNMDEVYTKIAEYFG
;
A
#
# COMPACT_ATOMS: atom_id res chain seq x y z
N VAL A 1 0.12 8.86 -20.67
CA VAL A 1 1.05 7.91 -20.00
C VAL A 1 0.17 7.03 -19.14
N ASP A 2 0.12 5.74 -19.44
CA ASP A 2 -0.83 4.82 -18.82
C ASP A 2 -0.18 4.23 -17.57
N VAL A 3 -0.36 4.90 -16.43
CA VAL A 3 0.32 4.64 -15.14
C VAL A 3 0.16 3.18 -14.70
N LEU A 4 -0.95 2.55 -15.09
CA LEU A 4 -1.21 1.14 -14.84
C LEU A 4 -0.26 0.24 -15.64
N ALA A 5 -0.03 0.52 -16.92
CA ALA A 5 0.84 -0.29 -17.76
C ALA A 5 2.31 -0.27 -17.27
N GLU A 6 2.75 0.86 -16.72
CA GLU A 6 4.08 1.00 -16.14
C GLU A 6 4.21 0.22 -14.82
N ALA A 7 3.22 0.32 -13.93
CA ALA A 7 3.17 -0.51 -12.73
C ALA A 7 3.17 -2.01 -13.06
N MET A 8 2.43 -2.42 -14.10
CA MET A 8 2.41 -3.79 -14.59
C MET A 8 3.75 -4.28 -15.11
N HIS A 9 4.55 -3.39 -15.71
CA HIS A 9 5.86 -3.73 -16.23
C HIS A 9 6.85 -3.99 -15.09
N TRP A 10 6.94 -3.07 -14.12
CA TRP A 10 7.82 -3.23 -12.96
C TRP A 10 7.48 -4.46 -12.11
N LEU A 11 6.20 -4.74 -11.89
CA LEU A 11 5.77 -5.96 -11.17
C LEU A 11 6.17 -7.26 -11.88
N ARG A 12 6.60 -7.21 -13.15
CA ARG A 12 7.04 -8.36 -13.94
C ARG A 12 8.55 -8.40 -14.19
N GLU A 13 9.28 -7.32 -13.92
CA GLU A 13 10.71 -7.18 -14.28
C GLU A 13 11.66 -7.26 -13.07
N ASP A 14 11.33 -8.12 -12.08
CA ASP A 14 12.08 -8.36 -10.84
C ASP A 14 12.04 -7.17 -9.85
N VAL A 15 10.97 -7.11 -9.05
CA VAL A 15 10.97 -6.37 -7.78
C VAL A 15 10.96 -7.36 -6.62
N ASP A 16 11.73 -7.10 -5.57
CA ASP A 16 11.80 -7.98 -4.39
C ASP A 16 10.63 -7.80 -3.42
N GLY A 17 9.81 -6.76 -3.62
CA GLY A 17 8.69 -6.42 -2.74
C GLY A 17 7.99 -5.12 -3.13
N VAL A 18 6.85 -4.86 -2.51
CA VAL A 18 5.98 -3.72 -2.85
C VAL A 18 5.59 -2.93 -1.60
N ILE A 19 5.85 -1.63 -1.63
CA ILE A 19 5.24 -0.68 -0.70
C ILE A 19 4.00 -0.12 -1.39
N TYR A 20 2.81 -0.48 -0.90
CA TYR A 20 1.55 -0.11 -1.54
C TYR A 20 0.83 0.99 -0.76
N VAL A 21 0.85 2.21 -1.30
CA VAL A 21 0.29 3.39 -0.64
C VAL A 21 -1.16 3.60 -1.05
N LEU A 22 -2.07 3.60 -0.07
CA LEU A 22 -3.51 3.81 -0.26
C LEU A 22 -3.99 5.07 0.45
N ASP A 23 -4.90 5.80 -0.19
CA ASP A 23 -5.58 6.95 0.39
C ASP A 23 -6.66 6.49 1.37
N SER A 24 -6.42 6.66 2.67
CA SER A 24 -7.33 6.25 3.73
C SER A 24 -8.66 7.00 3.77
N SER A 25 -8.80 8.11 3.05
CA SER A 25 -10.05 8.87 2.96
C SER A 25 -10.99 8.40 1.85
N THR A 26 -10.59 7.37 1.08
CA THR A 26 -11.32 6.85 -0.07
C THR A 26 -11.67 5.38 0.07
N ASP A 27 -12.63 4.89 -0.72
CA ASP A 27 -12.98 3.47 -0.72
C ASP A 27 -11.82 2.62 -1.28
N PRO A 28 -11.24 1.69 -0.50
CA PRO A 28 -10.17 0.84 -0.98
C PRO A 28 -10.62 -0.19 -2.03
N PHE A 29 -11.92 -0.50 -2.14
CA PHE A 29 -12.45 -1.55 -3.03
C PHE A 29 -12.63 -1.12 -4.49
N THR A 30 -11.73 -0.29 -5.01
CA THR A 30 -11.75 0.04 -6.44
C THR A 30 -11.28 -1.15 -7.28
N GLN A 31 -11.76 -1.24 -8.53
CA GLN A 31 -11.32 -2.28 -9.47
C GLN A 31 -9.80 -2.29 -9.64
N VAL A 32 -9.17 -1.11 -9.66
CA VAL A 32 -7.72 -0.97 -9.83
C VAL A 32 -6.98 -1.53 -8.62
N ASN A 33 -7.40 -1.21 -7.40
CA ASN A 33 -6.74 -1.70 -6.18
C ASN A 33 -6.84 -3.22 -6.07
N THR A 34 -8.03 -3.78 -6.31
CA THR A 34 -8.24 -5.23 -6.31
C THR A 34 -7.39 -5.93 -7.37
N MET A 35 -7.27 -5.33 -8.56
CA MET A 35 -6.42 -5.86 -9.62
C MET A 35 -4.94 -5.86 -9.20
N LEU A 36 -4.41 -4.74 -8.70
CA LEU A 36 -3.01 -4.60 -8.30
C LEU A 36 -2.63 -5.57 -7.18
N ILE A 37 -3.47 -5.69 -6.14
CA ILE A 37 -3.26 -6.69 -5.08
C ILE A 37 -3.25 -8.11 -5.64
N GLY A 38 -4.17 -8.46 -6.55
CA GLY A 38 -4.19 -9.78 -7.16
C GLY A 38 -2.92 -10.11 -7.96
N ILE A 39 -2.28 -9.10 -8.56
CA ILE A 39 -0.99 -9.29 -9.26
C ILE A 39 0.14 -9.49 -8.25
N ILE A 40 0.20 -8.67 -7.21
CA ILE A 40 1.20 -8.78 -6.13
C ILE A 40 1.16 -10.19 -5.53
N GLU A 41 -0.03 -10.68 -5.22
CA GLU A 41 -0.24 -12.04 -4.71
C GLU A 41 0.13 -13.12 -5.73
N SER A 42 -0.19 -12.92 -7.02
CA SER A 42 0.16 -13.88 -8.08
C SER A 42 1.66 -14.06 -8.32
N GLN A 43 2.45 -13.05 -7.93
CA GLN A 43 3.91 -13.04 -8.05
C GLN A 43 4.59 -13.42 -6.73
N ASP A 44 3.82 -13.80 -5.69
CA ASP A 44 4.32 -14.08 -4.34
C ASP A 44 5.20 -12.95 -3.76
N LEU A 45 4.87 -11.69 -4.11
CA LEU A 45 5.63 -10.53 -3.68
C LEU A 45 5.26 -10.12 -2.24
N PRO A 46 6.25 -9.91 -1.35
CA PRO A 46 5.97 -9.33 -0.04
C PRO A 46 5.45 -7.91 -0.20
N ALA A 47 4.37 -7.58 0.50
CA ALA A 47 3.73 -6.28 0.39
C ALA A 47 3.45 -5.65 1.75
N LEU A 48 3.79 -4.36 1.86
CA LEU A 48 3.50 -3.52 3.01
C LEU A 48 2.54 -2.41 2.58
N ILE A 49 1.34 -2.39 3.14
CA ILE A 49 0.33 -1.37 2.83
C ILE A 49 0.54 -0.16 3.73
N LEU A 50 0.60 1.02 3.11
CA LEU A 50 0.69 2.31 3.79
C LEU A 50 -0.64 3.04 3.65
N ALA A 51 -1.42 3.11 4.72
CA ALA A 51 -2.69 3.83 4.78
C ALA A 51 -2.43 5.33 5.03
N ASN A 52 -2.26 6.07 3.94
CA ASN A 52 -1.85 7.47 3.93
C ASN A 52 -3.04 8.44 4.10
N LYS A 53 -2.74 9.70 4.38
CA LYS A 53 -3.68 10.82 4.58
C LYS A 53 -4.51 10.72 5.87
N THR A 54 -3.91 10.19 6.94
CA THR A 54 -4.56 10.10 8.26
C THR A 54 -4.87 11.46 8.89
N ASP A 55 -4.31 12.55 8.34
CA ASP A 55 -4.67 13.94 8.66
C ASP A 55 -6.10 14.32 8.25
N LEU A 56 -6.70 13.59 7.29
CA LEU A 56 -8.04 13.91 6.80
C LEU A 56 -9.13 13.37 7.74
N PRO A 57 -10.22 14.13 7.98
CA PRO A 57 -11.30 13.73 8.89
C PRO A 57 -12.09 12.50 8.44
N GLY A 58 -11.97 12.11 7.15
CA GLY A 58 -12.59 10.91 6.59
C GLY A 58 -11.67 9.69 6.57
N ALA A 59 -10.45 9.79 7.10
CA ALA A 59 -9.48 8.70 7.08
C ALA A 59 -10.01 7.48 7.85
N ASN A 60 -10.02 6.32 7.19
CA ASN A 60 -10.44 5.05 7.74
C ASN A 60 -9.42 3.95 7.44
N VAL A 61 -8.35 3.92 8.23
CA VAL A 61 -7.29 2.90 8.16
C VAL A 61 -7.85 1.49 8.34
N GLN A 62 -8.84 1.32 9.23
CA GLN A 62 -9.44 0.02 9.49
C GLN A 62 -10.16 -0.53 8.26
N GLN A 63 -10.77 0.32 7.44
CA GLN A 63 -11.41 -0.10 6.19
C GLN A 63 -10.38 -0.66 5.20
N ILE A 64 -9.19 -0.07 5.11
CA ILE A 64 -8.09 -0.61 4.29
C ILE A 64 -7.63 -1.97 4.85
N ALA A 65 -7.35 -2.05 6.14
CA ALA A 65 -6.91 -3.30 6.77
C ALA A 65 -7.96 -4.42 6.62
N ASN A 66 -9.25 -4.10 6.69
CA ASN A 66 -10.33 -5.05 6.44
C ASN A 66 -10.46 -5.46 4.97
N ALA A 67 -10.11 -4.58 4.03
CA ALA A 67 -10.14 -4.87 2.60
C ALA A 67 -9.01 -5.83 2.18
N PHE A 68 -7.85 -5.72 2.85
CA PHE A 68 -6.65 -6.49 2.53
C PHE A 68 -6.08 -7.18 3.78
N PRO A 69 -6.84 -8.08 4.45
CA PRO A 69 -6.51 -8.60 5.78
C PRO A 69 -5.26 -9.50 5.83
N GLN A 70 -4.73 -9.91 4.68
CA GLN A 70 -3.50 -10.71 4.58
C GLN A 70 -2.23 -9.84 4.52
N HIS A 71 -2.37 -8.52 4.38
CA HIS A 71 -1.27 -7.59 4.21
C HIS A 71 -1.17 -6.65 5.42
N GLU A 72 0.05 -6.47 5.95
CA GLU A 72 0.27 -5.54 7.04
C GLU A 72 -0.04 -4.11 6.59
N THR A 73 -0.82 -3.37 7.38
CA THR A 73 -1.26 -2.00 7.07
C THR A 73 -0.74 -1.05 8.13
N ILE A 74 0.09 -0.09 7.72
CA ILE A 74 0.68 0.94 8.59
C ILE A 74 0.03 2.29 8.28
N PRO A 75 -0.55 2.98 9.28
CA PRO A 75 -1.09 4.32 9.08
C PRO A 75 0.03 5.36 8.96
N LEU A 76 -0.16 6.39 8.13
CA LEU A 76 0.70 7.58 8.13
C LEU A 76 -0.03 8.85 7.63
N SER A 77 0.55 10.01 7.92
CA SER A 77 0.31 11.21 7.11
C SER A 77 1.64 11.63 6.48
N ALA A 78 1.77 11.41 5.17
CA ALA A 78 2.92 11.90 4.43
C ALA A 78 2.95 13.43 4.32
N LEU A 79 1.82 14.10 4.52
CA LEU A 79 1.72 15.57 4.48
C LEU A 79 2.25 16.19 5.77
N GLU A 80 1.81 15.69 6.92
CA GLU A 80 2.21 16.21 8.24
C GLU A 80 3.51 15.56 8.75
N GLY A 81 3.94 14.45 8.14
CA GLY A 81 5.09 13.66 8.58
C GLY A 81 4.77 12.72 9.75
N ASP A 82 3.48 12.48 10.02
CA ASP A 82 3.05 11.62 11.11
C ASP A 82 3.36 10.14 10.83
N ASN A 83 3.87 9.46 11.87
CA ASN A 83 4.19 8.03 11.91
C ASN A 83 5.32 7.55 10.96
N MET A 84 6.15 8.48 10.46
CA MET A 84 7.23 8.14 9.54
C MET A 84 8.29 7.21 10.15
N ASP A 85 8.60 7.34 11.44
CA ASP A 85 9.57 6.47 12.13
C ASP A 85 9.13 5.00 12.14
N GLU A 86 7.82 4.74 12.36
CA GLU A 86 7.26 3.40 12.28
C GLU A 86 7.31 2.86 10.86
N VAL A 87 6.96 3.69 9.87
CA VAL A 87 7.05 3.31 8.44
C VAL A 87 8.47 2.90 8.07
N TYR A 88 9.49 3.69 8.43
CA TYR A 88 10.89 3.34 8.14
C TYR A 88 11.33 2.06 8.86
N THR A 89 10.94 1.90 10.12
CA THR A 89 11.23 0.68 10.90
C THR A 89 10.62 -0.54 10.21
N LYS A 90 9.35 -0.44 9.80
CA LYS A 90 8.63 -1.53 9.14
C LYS A 90 9.20 -1.88 7.78
N ILE A 91 9.59 -0.90 6.98
CA ILE A 91 10.27 -1.14 5.71
C ILE A 91 11.57 -1.92 5.93
N ALA A 92 12.37 -1.53 6.94
CA ALA A 92 13.60 -2.24 7.26
C ALA A 92 13.35 -3.66 7.79
N GLU A 93 12.29 -3.89 8.57
CA GLU A 93 11.90 -5.22 9.04
C GLU A 93 11.37 -6.13 7.92
N TYR A 94 10.62 -5.57 6.96
CA TYR A 94 9.97 -6.34 5.89
C TYR A 94 10.90 -6.66 4.72
N PHE A 95 11.81 -5.75 4.39
CA PHE A 95 12.60 -5.79 3.14
C PHE A 95 14.12 -5.70 3.35
N GLY A 96 14.61 -5.50 4.58
CA GLY A 96 16.04 -5.43 4.91
C GLY A 96 16.64 -6.78 5.28
#